data_AF-A0A925KTV4-F1
#
_entry.id   AF-A0A925KTV4-F1
#
_cell.length_a   1.000
_cell.length_b   1.000
_cell.length_c   1.000
_cell.angle_alpha   90.00
_cell.angle_beta   90.00
_cell.angle_gamma   90.00
#
_symmetry.space_group_name_H-M   'P 1'
#
loop_
_entity.id
_entity.type
_entity.pdbx_description
1 polymer ?
#
loop_
_entity_poly.entity_id
_entity_poly.type
_entity_poly.pdbx_seq_one_letter_code
_entity_poly.pdbx_strand_id
1 'polypeptide(L)'
;MENFPSYQEPPGPDTTPVTELTVIPPKPPAEEPRSRSSVWLRSVTSLLLYFVIGYYFFNQNWTLVIVLTAVVVFHELGHFMAMKYFNYTELGIFFIPLLGAYASGKKQEISQLQSSIILLAGPVPGIIMGVVLNLTAQQFGDDAHLVESISWVLVYLNLLNLLPIYPLDGGQLLNRLFLDNSQIISKIFLILSICAMVWFALFGMQRPIYALLIIPFFLLTRMVTDSQFDRLTKKVEDEGIDLDTSYEQISDENYWKIRNILIRNHAALKDVPPSPPYEYSPKEEQVKSLMQNLLQRTIVQDLSIARKILIIIIWVGCFAVPFIIDLRRALP
;
A
#
# COMPACT_ATOMS: atom_id res chain seq x y z
N MET A 1 -58.59 17.04 -77.33
CA MET A 1 -57.22 17.53 -77.52
C MET A 1 -56.98 18.55 -76.43
N GLU A 2 -56.16 18.37 -75.40
CA GLU A 2 -55.18 17.36 -75.02
C GLU A 2 -55.16 17.31 -73.48
N ASN A 3 -55.13 16.10 -72.89
CA ASN A 3 -54.89 15.90 -71.47
C ASN A 3 -53.39 16.10 -71.20
N PHE A 4 -53.03 17.17 -70.51
CA PHE A 4 -51.66 17.34 -70.00
C PHE A 4 -51.49 16.53 -68.71
N PRO A 5 -50.45 15.69 -68.58
CA PRO A 5 -50.21 14.92 -67.37
C PRO A 5 -49.71 15.82 -66.23
N SER A 6 -50.22 15.55 -65.03
CA SER A 6 -49.76 16.14 -63.77
C SER A 6 -48.27 15.85 -63.57
N TYR A 7 -47.46 16.90 -63.43
CA TYR A 7 -46.05 16.78 -63.06
C TYR A 7 -45.95 16.25 -61.62
N GLN A 8 -45.38 15.06 -61.43
CA GLN A 8 -44.96 14.59 -60.10
C GLN A 8 -43.57 15.16 -59.83
N GLU A 9 -43.40 15.85 -58.69
CA GLU A 9 -42.09 16.26 -58.21
C GLU A 9 -41.20 15.02 -58.02
N PRO A 10 -39.90 15.08 -58.37
CA PRO A 10 -38.98 13.99 -58.10
C PRO A 10 -38.85 13.78 -56.58
N PRO A 11 -38.69 12.54 -56.10
CA PRO A 11 -38.46 12.29 -54.69
C PRO A 11 -37.23 13.07 -54.24
N GLY A 12 -37.40 13.86 -53.17
CA GLY A 12 -36.31 14.59 -52.52
C GLY A 12 -35.16 13.64 -52.14
N PRO A 13 -33.93 14.16 -51.98
CA PRO A 13 -32.77 13.33 -51.69
C PRO A 13 -33.08 12.45 -50.48
N ASP A 14 -32.92 11.14 -50.65
CA ASP A 14 -32.98 10.13 -49.60
C ASP A 14 -32.25 10.67 -48.37
N THR A 15 -33.00 11.04 -47.34
CA THR A 15 -32.43 11.26 -46.02
C THR A 15 -32.14 9.87 -45.44
N THR A 16 -31.16 9.17 -46.02
CA THR A 16 -30.39 8.20 -45.23
C THR A 16 -29.99 8.94 -43.96
N PRO A 17 -30.33 8.44 -42.76
CA PRO A 17 -29.82 9.03 -41.55
C PRO A 17 -28.30 8.99 -41.68
N VAL A 18 -27.68 10.16 -41.84
CA VAL A 18 -26.25 10.29 -41.65
C VAL A 18 -26.07 9.80 -40.22
N THR A 19 -25.57 8.58 -40.08
CA THR A 19 -25.18 8.05 -38.79
C THR A 19 -24.05 8.98 -38.39
N GLU A 20 -24.39 9.98 -37.57
CA GLU A 20 -23.46 10.96 -37.05
C GLU A 20 -22.37 10.13 -36.38
N LEU A 21 -21.24 9.96 -37.08
CA LEU A 21 -20.08 9.26 -36.55
C LEU A 21 -19.69 10.06 -35.32
N THR A 22 -20.09 9.60 -34.15
CA THR A 22 -19.75 10.21 -32.87
C THR A 22 -18.23 10.12 -32.76
N VAL A 23 -17.56 11.21 -33.15
CA VAL A 23 -16.10 11.30 -33.09
C VAL A 23 -15.72 11.34 -31.62
N ILE A 24 -15.22 10.23 -31.12
CA ILE A 24 -14.70 10.12 -29.75
C ILE A 24 -13.34 10.83 -29.74
N PRO A 25 -13.15 11.88 -28.93
CA PRO A 25 -11.87 12.56 -28.84
C PRO A 25 -10.84 11.67 -28.12
N PRO A 26 -9.53 11.85 -28.41
CA PRO A 26 -8.48 11.02 -27.84
C PRO A 26 -8.37 11.19 -26.32
N LYS A 27 -7.92 10.17 -25.61
CA LYS A 27 -7.65 10.29 -24.17
C LYS A 27 -6.50 11.30 -23.92
N PRO A 28 -6.49 12.02 -22.78
CA PRO A 28 -5.39 12.91 -22.42
C PRO A 28 -4.03 12.19 -22.37
N PRO A 29 -2.92 12.84 -22.80
CA PRO A 29 -1.59 12.23 -22.77
C PRO A 29 -1.10 11.96 -21.34
N ALA A 30 -0.23 10.95 -21.20
CA ALA A 30 0.44 10.65 -19.94
C ALA A 30 1.52 11.70 -19.62
N GLU A 31 1.19 12.76 -18.88
CA GLU A 31 2.19 13.68 -18.30
C GLU A 31 2.98 13.05 -17.13
N GLU A 32 4.26 13.46 -16.99
CA GLU A 32 5.16 13.03 -15.92
C GLU A 32 4.67 13.47 -14.52
N PRO A 33 4.87 12.64 -13.48
CA PRO A 33 4.39 12.92 -12.14
C PRO A 33 4.97 14.23 -11.57
N ARG A 34 4.10 15.12 -11.09
CA ARG A 34 4.47 16.40 -10.47
C ARG A 34 5.29 16.20 -9.17
N SER A 35 6.56 16.57 -9.27
CA SER A 35 7.53 17.02 -8.25
C SER A 35 7.92 16.09 -7.08
N ARG A 36 9.18 15.62 -7.13
CA ARG A 36 9.96 15.02 -6.01
C ARG A 36 10.07 15.93 -4.77
N SER A 37 9.90 17.24 -4.93
CA SER A 37 10.09 18.24 -3.86
C SER A 37 9.12 18.03 -2.68
N SER A 38 7.90 17.56 -2.94
CA SER A 38 6.88 17.35 -1.91
C SER A 38 7.18 16.17 -0.98
N VAL A 39 7.89 15.14 -1.46
CA VAL A 39 8.15 13.90 -0.71
C VAL A 39 9.16 14.12 0.40
N TRP A 40 10.30 14.74 0.08
CA TRP A 40 11.36 14.98 1.06
C TRP A 40 10.89 15.88 2.20
N LEU A 41 10.15 16.96 1.89
CA LEU A 41 9.59 17.84 2.91
C LEU A 41 8.63 17.10 3.85
N ARG A 42 7.77 16.21 3.31
CA ARG A 42 6.89 15.35 4.12
C ARG A 42 7.67 14.39 5.00
N SER A 43 8.75 13.79 4.49
CA SER A 43 9.61 12.91 5.29
C SER A 43 10.29 13.66 6.44
N VAL A 44 10.89 14.83 6.17
CA VAL A 44 11.56 15.65 7.21
C VAL A 44 10.57 16.13 8.26
N THR A 45 9.42 16.67 7.84
CA THR A 45 8.39 17.13 8.77
C THR A 45 7.85 15.99 9.63
N SER A 46 7.65 14.81 9.04
CA SER A 46 7.21 13.62 9.77
C SER A 46 8.23 13.12 10.80
N LEU A 47 9.53 13.19 10.47
CA LEU A 47 10.62 12.82 11.37
C LEU A 47 10.71 13.77 12.56
N LEU A 48 10.61 15.08 12.33
CA LEU A 48 10.60 16.08 13.41
C LEU A 48 9.43 15.83 14.37
N LEU A 49 8.24 15.56 13.84
CA LEU A 49 7.07 15.25 14.66
C LEU A 49 7.25 13.95 15.46
N TYR A 50 7.87 12.93 14.86
CA TYR A 50 8.22 11.69 15.53
C TYR A 50 9.15 11.94 16.73
N PHE A 51 10.21 12.74 16.56
CA PHE A 51 11.13 13.08 17.65
C PHE A 51 10.45 13.84 18.79
N VAL A 52 9.67 14.88 18.46
CA VAL A 52 8.99 15.70 19.47
C VAL A 52 8.01 14.86 20.28
N ILE A 53 7.13 14.11 19.61
CA ILE A 53 6.12 13.31 20.30
C ILE A 53 6.78 12.15 21.06
N GLY A 54 7.77 11.48 20.47
CA GLY A 54 8.52 10.41 21.11
C GLY A 54 9.22 10.87 22.38
N TYR A 55 9.84 12.05 22.37
CA TYR A 55 10.50 12.63 23.55
C TYR A 55 9.54 12.78 24.73
N TYR A 56 8.33 13.31 24.51
CA TYR A 56 7.34 13.44 25.57
C TYR A 56 6.77 12.09 26.01
N PHE A 57 6.54 11.16 25.07
CA PHE A 57 5.96 9.86 25.37
C PHE A 57 6.90 8.95 26.18
N PHE A 58 8.20 9.00 25.88
CA PHE A 58 9.23 8.20 26.56
C PHE A 58 9.87 8.94 27.74
N ASN A 59 9.09 9.76 28.45
CA ASN A 59 9.51 10.46 29.67
C ASN A 59 10.83 11.25 29.51
N GLN A 60 10.99 11.93 28.38
CA GLN A 60 12.16 12.78 28.09
C GLN A 60 13.49 12.02 27.97
N ASN A 61 13.45 10.72 27.65
CA ASN A 61 14.65 9.92 27.43
C ASN A 61 15.15 10.02 25.99
N TRP A 62 16.07 10.97 25.72
CA TRP A 62 16.67 11.17 24.39
C TRP A 62 17.39 9.94 23.87
N THR A 63 18.12 9.21 24.73
CA THR A 63 18.87 8.01 24.32
C THR A 63 17.93 6.96 23.75
N LEU A 64 16.81 6.68 24.43
CA LEU A 64 15.82 5.72 23.94
C LEU A 64 15.19 6.16 22.61
N VAL A 65 14.82 7.43 22.49
CA VAL A 65 14.23 7.97 21.25
C VAL A 65 15.20 7.85 20.08
N ILE A 66 16.49 8.19 20.28
CA ILE A 66 17.52 8.09 19.23
C ILE A 66 17.74 6.63 18.84
N VAL A 67 17.91 5.73 19.82
CA VAL A 67 18.10 4.29 19.56
C VAL A 67 16.90 3.70 18.82
N LEU A 68 15.68 3.98 19.29
CA LEU A 68 14.45 3.51 18.65
C LEU A 68 14.35 4.03 17.21
N THR A 69 14.63 5.32 16.99
CA THR A 69 14.63 5.92 15.65
C THR A 69 15.64 5.24 14.74
N ALA A 70 16.87 5.02 15.22
CA ALA A 70 17.92 4.37 14.45
C ALA A 70 17.53 2.94 14.05
N VAL A 71 16.90 2.19 14.96
CA VAL A 71 16.42 0.82 14.70
C VAL A 71 15.26 0.82 13.70
N VAL A 72 14.30 1.74 13.83
CA VAL A 72 13.21 1.92 12.86
C VAL A 72 13.78 2.25 11.48
N VAL A 73 14.72 3.20 11.40
CA VAL A 73 15.39 3.55 10.13
C VAL A 73 16.09 2.34 9.52
N PHE A 74 16.81 1.57 10.34
CA PHE A 74 17.52 0.39 9.86
C PHE A 74 16.56 -0.67 9.31
N HIS A 75 15.43 -0.90 10.00
CA HIS A 75 14.35 -1.78 9.56
C HIS A 75 13.76 -1.31 8.22
N GLU A 76 13.34 -0.04 8.12
CA GLU A 76 12.76 0.49 6.88
C GLU A 76 13.76 0.53 5.72
N LEU A 77 15.04 0.74 6.01
CA LEU A 77 16.09 0.69 5.00
C LEU A 77 16.18 -0.70 4.37
N GLY A 78 15.92 -1.76 5.14
CA GLY A 78 15.80 -3.12 4.64
C GLY A 78 14.70 -3.25 3.57
N HIS A 79 13.50 -2.79 3.88
CA HIS A 79 12.40 -2.74 2.91
C HIS A 79 12.73 -1.88 1.69
N PHE A 80 13.29 -0.69 1.92
CA PHE A 80 13.66 0.25 0.87
C PHE A 80 14.68 -0.35 -0.10
N MET A 81 15.73 -1.00 0.42
CA MET A 81 16.77 -1.62 -0.38
C MET A 81 16.23 -2.81 -1.18
N ALA A 82 15.36 -3.63 -0.59
CA ALA A 82 14.69 -4.72 -1.31
C ALA A 82 13.77 -4.20 -2.42
N MET A 83 12.98 -3.16 -2.15
CA MET A 83 12.15 -2.51 -3.17
C MET A 83 12.99 -1.93 -4.31
N LYS A 84 14.10 -1.27 -3.98
CA LYS A 84 15.05 -0.76 -4.97
C LYS A 84 15.64 -1.88 -5.82
N TYR A 85 16.03 -3.00 -5.21
CA TYR A 85 16.53 -4.18 -5.92
C TYR A 85 15.49 -4.77 -6.89
N PHE A 86 14.21 -4.76 -6.53
CA PHE A 86 13.11 -5.23 -7.39
C PHE A 86 12.53 -4.17 -8.33
N ASN A 87 13.25 -3.07 -8.58
CA ASN A 87 12.89 -2.01 -9.53
C ASN A 87 11.56 -1.30 -9.21
N TYR A 88 11.25 -1.10 -7.92
CA TYR A 88 10.17 -0.19 -7.53
C TYR A 88 10.56 1.25 -7.83
N THR A 89 9.58 2.04 -8.26
CA THR A 89 9.69 3.47 -8.57
C THR A 89 9.05 4.31 -7.45
N GLU A 90 9.29 5.63 -7.45
CA GLU A 90 8.74 6.56 -6.45
C GLU A 90 9.04 6.15 -4.99
N LEU A 91 10.26 5.67 -4.73
CA LEU A 91 10.66 5.21 -3.41
C LEU A 91 10.72 6.35 -2.39
N GLY A 92 10.21 6.11 -1.18
CA GLY A 92 10.28 7.05 -0.06
C GLY A 92 10.18 6.35 1.29
N ILE A 93 10.62 7.02 2.36
CA ILE A 93 10.43 6.58 3.75
C ILE A 93 9.70 7.70 4.48
N PHE A 94 8.65 7.35 5.21
CA PHE A 94 7.83 8.30 5.95
C PHE A 94 7.69 7.85 7.40
N PHE A 95 7.83 8.79 8.34
CA PHE A 95 7.69 8.51 9.76
C PHE A 95 6.24 8.72 10.19
N ILE A 96 5.73 7.83 11.04
CA ILE A 96 4.44 7.98 11.67
C ILE A 96 4.69 8.10 13.17
N PRO A 97 4.42 9.28 13.77
CA PRO A 97 4.68 9.50 15.18
C PRO A 97 4.05 8.41 16.06
N LEU A 98 4.80 7.95 17.07
CA LEU A 98 4.43 6.86 18.01
C LEU A 98 4.24 5.47 17.40
N LEU A 99 4.23 5.35 16.07
CA LEU A 99 3.94 4.10 15.38
C LEU A 99 5.18 3.51 14.70
N GLY A 100 6.07 4.35 14.18
CA GLY A 100 7.29 3.92 13.51
C GLY A 100 7.53 4.68 12.22
N ALA A 101 7.88 3.96 11.17
CA ALA A 101 7.98 4.49 9.82
C ALA A 101 7.39 3.48 8.83
N TYR A 102 7.30 3.85 7.56
CA TYR A 102 7.02 2.90 6.50
C TYR A 102 7.76 3.33 5.23
N ALA A 103 8.30 2.34 4.52
CA ALA A 103 8.84 2.51 3.19
C ALA A 103 7.71 2.40 2.15
N SER A 104 7.70 3.31 1.18
CA SER A 104 6.72 3.38 0.09
C SER A 104 7.41 3.21 -1.26
N GLY A 105 6.71 2.61 -2.21
CA GLY A 105 7.15 2.47 -3.60
C GLY A 105 6.00 2.02 -4.50
N LYS A 106 6.15 2.23 -5.81
CA LYS A 106 5.19 1.80 -6.83
C LYS A 106 5.84 0.85 -7.83
N LYS A 107 5.11 -0.21 -8.17
CA LYS A 107 5.44 -1.16 -9.22
C LYS A 107 4.15 -1.64 -9.86
N GLN A 108 4.15 -1.80 -11.18
CA GLN A 108 2.98 -2.25 -11.94
C GLN A 108 2.63 -3.70 -11.60
N GLU A 109 3.60 -4.60 -11.72
CA GLU A 109 3.44 -6.01 -11.38
C GLU A 109 4.22 -6.36 -10.11
N ILE A 110 3.53 -6.92 -9.13
CA ILE A 110 4.14 -7.33 -7.86
C ILE A 110 4.12 -8.85 -7.77
N SER A 111 5.29 -9.47 -7.89
CA SER A 111 5.46 -10.90 -7.64
C SER A 111 5.28 -11.20 -6.16
N GLN A 112 4.59 -12.32 -5.86
CA GLN A 112 4.41 -12.81 -4.50
C GLN A 112 5.78 -13.04 -3.83
N LEU A 113 6.76 -13.57 -4.56
CA LEU A 113 8.10 -13.83 -4.02
C LEU A 113 8.83 -12.54 -3.68
N GLN A 114 8.78 -11.55 -4.58
CA GLN A 114 9.38 -10.24 -4.36
C GLN A 114 8.76 -9.58 -3.14
N SER A 115 7.43 -9.61 -3.03
CA SER A 115 6.72 -9.05 -1.87
C SER A 115 7.10 -9.75 -0.57
N SER A 116 7.24 -11.07 -0.56
CA SER A 116 7.67 -11.82 0.64
C SER A 116 9.10 -11.48 1.05
N ILE A 117 10.02 -11.35 0.07
CA ILE A 117 11.41 -10.94 0.35
C ILE A 117 11.46 -9.52 0.90
N ILE A 118 10.70 -8.59 0.31
CA ILE A 118 10.62 -7.20 0.82
C ILE A 118 10.14 -7.20 2.27
N LEU A 119 9.08 -7.93 2.60
CA LEU A 119 8.53 -7.99 3.96
C LEU A 119 9.49 -8.61 4.98
N LEU A 120 10.37 -9.53 4.56
CA LEU A 120 11.41 -10.09 5.42
C LEU A 120 12.67 -9.22 5.49
N ALA A 121 12.90 -8.35 4.50
CA ALA A 121 14.12 -7.56 4.40
C ALA A 121 14.25 -6.48 5.49
N GLY A 122 13.15 -6.03 6.10
CA GLY A 122 13.17 -5.20 7.30
C GLY A 122 13.52 -5.99 8.57
N PRO A 123 12.70 -6.99 8.96
CA PRO A 123 12.87 -7.70 10.22
C PRO A 123 14.10 -8.60 10.31
N VAL A 124 14.45 -9.32 9.25
CA VAL A 124 15.50 -10.35 9.31
C VAL A 124 16.89 -9.76 9.61
N PRO A 125 17.36 -8.71 8.92
CA PRO A 125 18.65 -8.09 9.25
C PRO A 125 18.68 -7.51 10.67
N GLY A 126 17.57 -6.95 11.13
CA GLY A 126 17.45 -6.39 12.47
C GLY A 126 17.57 -7.45 13.57
N ILE A 127 16.93 -8.61 13.38
CA ILE A 127 17.05 -9.75 14.30
C ILE A 127 18.47 -10.30 14.30
N ILE A 128 19.07 -10.52 13.13
CA ILE A 128 20.45 -11.03 13.02
C ILE A 128 21.41 -10.08 13.74
N MET A 129 21.32 -8.77 13.46
CA MET A 129 22.16 -7.77 14.09
C MET A 129 21.96 -7.71 15.60
N GLY A 130 20.70 -7.72 16.06
CA GLY A 130 20.40 -7.70 17.49
C GLY A 130 20.96 -8.92 18.22
N VAL A 131 20.82 -10.13 17.65
CA VAL A 131 21.41 -11.35 18.21
C VAL A 131 22.94 -11.27 18.25
N VAL A 132 23.59 -10.82 17.16
CA VAL A 132 25.05 -10.69 17.12
C VAL A 132 25.54 -9.68 18.17
N LEU A 133 24.87 -8.52 18.29
CA LEU A 133 25.20 -7.52 19.30
C LEU A 133 25.00 -8.06 20.71
N ASN A 134 23.95 -8.83 20.97
CA ASN A 134 23.76 -9.48 22.27
C ASN A 134 24.92 -10.41 22.64
N LEU A 135 25.34 -11.25 21.70
CA LEU A 135 26.42 -12.23 21.91
C LEU A 135 27.80 -11.57 22.08
N THR A 136 27.98 -10.37 21.55
CA THR A 136 29.26 -9.65 21.55
C THR A 136 29.29 -8.47 22.52
N ALA A 137 28.18 -8.14 23.19
CA ALA A 137 28.06 -6.91 23.99
C ALA A 137 29.14 -6.77 25.08
N GLN A 138 29.51 -7.86 25.72
CA GLN A 138 30.54 -7.88 26.78
C GLN A 138 31.94 -7.50 26.27
N GLN A 139 32.17 -7.55 24.95
CA GLN A 139 33.43 -7.13 24.33
C GLN A 139 33.57 -5.60 24.24
N PHE A 140 32.49 -4.85 24.50
CA PHE A 140 32.45 -3.39 24.41
C PHE A 140 32.78 -2.70 25.74
N GLY A 141 33.17 -3.44 26.79
CA GLY A 141 33.61 -2.87 28.06
C GLY A 141 32.55 -1.99 28.72
N ASP A 142 32.89 -0.73 28.98
CA ASP A 142 32.00 0.24 29.64
C ASP A 142 30.70 0.52 28.84
N ASP A 143 30.73 0.31 27.52
CA ASP A 143 29.56 0.52 26.63
C ASP A 143 28.64 -0.72 26.54
N ALA A 144 28.97 -1.83 27.21
CA ALA A 144 28.23 -3.09 27.10
C ALA A 144 26.73 -2.92 27.35
N HIS A 145 26.33 -2.13 28.36
CA HIS A 145 24.92 -1.89 28.67
C HIS A 145 24.17 -1.14 27.55
N LEU A 146 24.82 -0.20 26.87
CA LEU A 146 24.23 0.50 25.73
C LEU A 146 24.06 -0.44 24.55
N VAL A 147 25.07 -1.28 24.27
CA VAL A 147 25.03 -2.28 23.20
C VAL A 147 23.94 -3.32 23.45
N GLU A 148 23.80 -3.80 24.69
CA GLU A 148 22.71 -4.69 25.10
C GLU A 148 21.35 -4.04 24.88
N SER A 149 21.20 -2.77 25.26
CA SER A 149 19.97 -2.00 25.06
C SER A 149 19.61 -1.88 23.57
N ILE A 150 20.58 -1.56 22.71
CA ILE A 150 20.38 -1.51 21.25
C ILE A 150 19.99 -2.87 20.70
N SER A 151 20.68 -3.93 21.13
CA SER A 151 20.38 -5.33 20.78
C SER A 151 18.93 -5.68 21.11
N TRP A 152 18.46 -5.35 22.31
CA TRP A 152 17.09 -5.62 22.73
C TRP A 152 16.07 -4.86 21.88
N VAL A 153 16.30 -3.57 21.63
CA VAL A 153 15.41 -2.77 20.77
C VAL A 153 15.36 -3.34 19.35
N LEU A 154 16.51 -3.74 18.78
CA LEU A 154 16.58 -4.44 17.50
C LEU A 154 15.74 -5.72 17.52
N VAL A 155 15.97 -6.62 18.46
CA VAL A 155 15.25 -7.90 18.51
C VAL A 155 13.76 -7.68 18.71
N TYR A 156 13.35 -6.89 19.71
CA TYR A 156 11.94 -6.71 20.03
C TYR A 156 11.17 -5.99 18.93
N LEU A 157 11.71 -4.92 18.37
CA LEU A 157 11.02 -4.18 17.29
C LEU A 157 10.79 -5.08 16.07
N ASN A 158 11.80 -5.87 15.69
CA ASN A 158 11.70 -6.73 14.53
C ASN A 158 10.82 -7.97 14.81
N LEU A 159 10.84 -8.52 16.03
CA LEU A 159 9.90 -9.58 16.44
C LEU A 159 8.44 -9.11 16.46
N LEU A 160 8.18 -7.89 16.94
CA LEU A 160 6.85 -7.28 16.88
C LEU A 160 6.38 -7.18 15.43
N ASN A 161 7.24 -6.73 14.52
CA ASN A 161 6.91 -6.67 13.09
C ASN A 161 6.71 -8.06 12.47
N LEU A 162 7.32 -9.11 12.99
CA LEU A 162 7.06 -10.49 12.54
C LEU A 162 5.77 -11.09 13.08
N LEU A 163 5.04 -10.46 14.01
CA LEU A 163 3.79 -11.02 14.51
C LEU A 163 2.76 -11.22 13.38
N PRO A 164 1.93 -12.27 13.46
CA PRO A 164 0.91 -12.57 12.46
C PRO A 164 -0.33 -11.67 12.60
N ILE A 165 -0.13 -10.35 12.63
CA ILE A 165 -1.17 -9.34 12.85
C ILE A 165 -1.03 -8.29 11.75
N TYR A 166 -2.08 -8.08 10.95
CA TYR A 166 -2.10 -6.99 9.97
C TYR A 166 -2.23 -5.63 10.71
N PRO A 167 -1.39 -4.61 10.42
CA PRO A 167 -0.59 -4.40 9.22
C PRO A 167 0.92 -4.66 9.41
N LEU A 168 1.34 -5.37 10.47
CA LEU A 168 2.75 -5.70 10.68
C LEU A 168 3.27 -6.62 9.57
N ASP A 169 4.57 -6.63 9.34
CA ASP A 169 5.18 -7.36 8.21
C ASP A 169 4.83 -8.86 8.20
N GLY A 170 4.81 -9.51 9.36
CA GLY A 170 4.43 -10.91 9.49
C GLY A 170 2.98 -11.15 9.11
N GLY A 171 2.07 -10.26 9.52
CA GLY A 171 0.67 -10.30 9.11
C GLY A 171 0.50 -10.06 7.61
N GLN A 172 1.22 -9.10 7.05
CA GLN A 172 1.25 -8.86 5.60
C GLN A 172 1.81 -10.07 4.86
N LEU A 173 2.86 -10.71 5.37
CA LEU A 173 3.51 -11.88 4.78
C LEU A 173 2.56 -13.06 4.71
N LEU A 174 1.87 -13.38 5.82
CA LEU A 174 0.88 -14.47 5.83
C LEU A 174 -0.29 -14.18 4.91
N ASN A 175 -0.79 -12.94 4.91
CA ASN A 175 -1.85 -12.53 4.01
C ASN A 175 -1.44 -12.73 2.53
N ARG A 176 -0.22 -12.29 2.16
CA ARG A 176 0.34 -12.48 0.81
C ARG A 176 0.51 -13.94 0.43
N LEU A 177 0.97 -14.80 1.34
CA LEU A 177 1.30 -16.19 1.02
C LEU A 177 0.06 -17.09 0.88
N PHE A 178 -0.98 -16.84 1.69
CA PHE A 178 -2.07 -17.80 1.87
C PHE A 178 -3.47 -17.22 1.72
N LEU A 179 -3.69 -15.94 2.00
CA LEU A 179 -5.05 -15.40 2.19
C LEU A 179 -5.53 -14.54 1.01
N ASP A 180 -4.63 -13.97 0.23
CA ASP A 180 -4.95 -13.12 -0.93
C ASP A 180 -5.77 -13.84 -2.03
N ASN A 181 -5.74 -15.18 -2.04
CA ASN A 181 -6.56 -15.96 -2.97
C ASN A 181 -8.06 -15.89 -2.66
N SER A 182 -8.45 -15.47 -1.44
CA SER A 182 -9.84 -15.32 -1.03
C SER A 182 -10.06 -14.01 -0.30
N GLN A 183 -10.78 -13.09 -0.95
CA GLN A 183 -11.15 -11.80 -0.36
C GLN A 183 -11.84 -11.95 1.00
N ILE A 184 -12.65 -13.00 1.18
CA ILE A 184 -13.37 -13.25 2.44
C ILE A 184 -12.39 -13.62 3.55
N ILE A 185 -11.45 -14.54 3.28
CA ILE A 185 -10.48 -15.00 4.28
C ILE A 185 -9.54 -13.85 4.67
N SER A 186 -9.05 -13.07 3.70
CA SER A 186 -8.23 -11.89 3.97
C SER A 186 -8.97 -10.85 4.84
N LYS A 187 -10.25 -10.58 4.55
CA LYS A 187 -11.09 -9.69 5.37
C LYS A 187 -11.31 -10.21 6.80
N ILE A 188 -11.54 -11.51 6.97
CA ILE A 188 -11.65 -12.13 8.31
C ILE A 188 -10.33 -11.97 9.08
N PHE A 189 -9.20 -12.26 8.45
CA PHE A 189 -7.89 -12.10 9.08
C PHE A 189 -7.60 -10.64 9.48
N LEU A 190 -7.98 -9.67 8.64
CA LEU A 190 -7.89 -8.25 8.98
C LEU A 190 -8.75 -7.90 10.20
N ILE A 191 -10.00 -8.38 10.27
CA ILE A 191 -10.89 -8.15 11.42
C ILE A 191 -10.31 -8.76 12.69
N LEU A 192 -9.80 -9.99 12.63
CA LEU A 192 -9.14 -10.64 13.77
C LEU A 192 -7.92 -9.84 14.23
N SER A 193 -7.11 -9.33 13.29
CA SER A 193 -5.96 -8.47 13.59
C SER A 193 -6.40 -7.18 14.29
N ILE A 194 -7.45 -6.51 13.80
CA ILE A 194 -8.04 -5.31 14.42
C ILE A 194 -8.48 -5.61 15.86
N CYS A 195 -9.22 -6.70 16.06
CA CYS A 195 -9.68 -7.11 17.39
C CYS A 195 -8.50 -7.38 18.35
N ALA A 196 -7.47 -8.09 17.88
CA ALA A 196 -6.27 -8.36 18.66
C ALA A 196 -5.55 -7.07 19.07
N MET A 197 -5.42 -6.11 18.16
CA MET A 197 -4.79 -4.82 18.43
C MET A 197 -5.59 -3.97 19.41
N VAL A 198 -6.92 -3.92 19.27
CA VAL A 198 -7.80 -3.21 20.22
C VAL A 198 -7.71 -3.84 21.60
N TRP A 199 -7.75 -5.18 21.68
CA TRP A 199 -7.61 -5.89 22.94
C TRP A 199 -6.24 -5.60 23.60
N PHE A 200 -5.16 -5.66 22.84
CA PHE A 200 -3.82 -5.35 23.35
C PHE A 200 -3.72 -3.89 23.83
N ALA A 201 -4.25 -2.93 23.07
CA ALA A 201 -4.22 -1.51 23.43
C ALA A 201 -4.97 -1.21 24.74
N LEU A 202 -6.08 -1.91 25.00
CA LEU A 202 -6.94 -1.68 26.18
C LEU A 202 -6.54 -2.51 27.40
N PHE A 203 -6.07 -3.74 27.19
CA PHE A 203 -5.89 -4.74 28.26
C PHE A 203 -4.53 -5.44 28.25
N GLY A 204 -3.72 -5.28 27.20
CA GLY A 204 -2.43 -5.97 27.06
C GLY A 204 -1.33 -5.44 27.97
N MET A 205 -1.52 -4.26 28.57
CA MET A 205 -0.56 -3.57 29.43
C MET A 205 -1.24 -3.16 30.74
N GLN A 206 -0.45 -2.93 31.81
CA GLN A 206 -0.98 -2.48 33.12
C GLN A 206 -1.80 -1.19 33.02
N ARG A 207 -1.48 -0.33 32.04
CA ARG A 207 -2.23 0.87 31.69
C ARG A 207 -2.62 0.80 30.21
N PRO A 208 -3.86 1.17 29.84
CA PRO A 208 -4.27 1.21 28.45
C PRO A 208 -3.45 2.25 27.67
N ILE A 209 -3.04 1.88 26.45
CA ILE A 209 -2.30 2.75 25.54
C ILE A 209 -3.25 3.21 24.43
N TYR A 210 -4.09 4.19 24.74
CA TYR A 210 -5.12 4.69 23.81
C TYR A 210 -4.55 5.17 22.47
N ALA A 211 -3.30 5.64 22.45
CA ALA A 211 -2.61 6.05 21.22
C ALA A 211 -2.56 4.92 20.18
N LEU A 212 -2.48 3.65 20.58
CA LEU A 212 -2.44 2.51 19.66
C LEU A 212 -3.77 2.26 18.94
N LEU A 213 -4.89 2.80 19.44
CA LEU A 213 -6.20 2.67 18.78
C LEU A 213 -6.28 3.41 17.44
N ILE A 214 -5.32 4.29 17.16
CA ILE A 214 -5.23 4.98 15.88
C ILE A 214 -5.03 4.00 14.71
N ILE A 215 -4.28 2.91 14.90
CA ILE A 215 -4.01 1.92 13.84
C ILE A 215 -5.27 1.14 13.47
N PRO A 216 -5.99 0.48 14.39
CA PRO A 216 -7.23 -0.23 14.04
C PRO A 216 -8.29 0.72 13.49
N PHE A 217 -8.35 1.98 13.95
CA PHE A 217 -9.22 3.00 13.34
C PHE A 217 -8.89 3.20 11.85
N PHE A 218 -7.62 3.44 11.50
CA PHE A 218 -7.22 3.59 10.10
C PHE A 218 -7.45 2.32 9.29
N LEU A 219 -7.22 1.13 9.85
CA LEU A 219 -7.51 -0.14 9.16
C LEU A 219 -9.00 -0.32 8.86
N LEU A 220 -9.89 0.09 9.77
CA LEU A 220 -11.34 0.07 9.52
C LEU A 220 -11.73 1.02 8.39
N THR A 221 -11.20 2.26 8.39
CA THR A 221 -11.46 3.22 7.32
C THR A 221 -10.94 2.74 5.97
N ARG A 222 -9.77 2.09 5.96
CA ARG A 222 -9.19 1.46 4.78
C ARG A 222 -10.07 0.32 4.28
N MET A 223 -10.53 -0.59 5.15
CA MET A 223 -11.39 -1.71 4.77
C MET A 223 -12.68 -1.26 4.08
N VAL A 224 -13.28 -0.15 4.56
CA VAL A 224 -14.45 0.47 3.94
C VAL A 224 -14.10 1.04 2.57
N THR A 225 -12.95 1.70 2.45
CA THR A 225 -12.47 2.30 1.19
C THR A 225 -12.15 1.22 0.15
N ASP A 226 -11.43 0.17 0.53
CA ASP A 226 -11.08 -0.98 -0.31
C ASP A 226 -12.37 -1.67 -0.81
N SER A 227 -13.38 -1.83 0.05
CA SER A 227 -14.67 -2.41 -0.35
C SER A 227 -15.48 -1.53 -1.31
N GLN A 228 -15.32 -0.21 -1.26
CA GLN A 228 -15.93 0.70 -2.25
C GLN A 228 -15.20 0.60 -3.60
N PHE A 229 -13.88 0.49 -3.55
CA PHE A 229 -13.04 0.32 -4.72
C PHE A 229 -13.32 -1.02 -5.42
N ASP A 230 -13.41 -2.13 -4.69
CA ASP A 230 -13.80 -3.46 -5.22
C ASP A 230 -15.12 -3.40 -6.00
N ARG A 231 -16.12 -2.65 -5.49
CA ARG A 231 -17.42 -2.47 -6.16
C ARG A 231 -17.31 -1.65 -7.44
N LEU A 232 -16.41 -0.67 -7.48
CA LEU A 232 -16.17 0.17 -8.64
C LEU A 232 -15.46 -0.64 -9.74
N THR A 233 -14.41 -1.37 -9.38
CA THR A 233 -13.70 -2.33 -10.26
C THR A 233 -14.69 -3.29 -10.89
N LYS A 234 -15.55 -3.94 -10.09
CA LYS A 234 -16.56 -4.86 -10.59
C LYS A 234 -17.53 -4.21 -11.58
N LYS A 235 -17.98 -2.97 -11.35
CA LYS A 235 -18.86 -2.26 -12.30
C LYS A 235 -18.20 -2.01 -13.65
N VAL A 236 -16.88 -1.82 -13.67
CA VAL A 236 -16.11 -1.58 -14.89
C VAL A 236 -15.87 -2.90 -15.64
N GLU A 237 -15.57 -3.97 -14.91
CA GLU A 237 -15.47 -5.34 -15.45
C GLU A 237 -16.81 -5.83 -16.00
N ASP A 238 -17.94 -5.50 -15.35
CA ASP A 238 -19.30 -5.82 -15.81
C ASP A 238 -19.63 -5.12 -17.15
N GLU A 239 -18.94 -4.02 -17.50
CA GLU A 239 -19.01 -3.38 -18.82
C GLU A 239 -18.08 -4.03 -19.87
N GLY A 240 -17.39 -5.12 -19.52
CA GLY A 240 -16.49 -5.87 -20.39
C GLY A 240 -15.13 -5.19 -20.62
N ILE A 241 -14.76 -4.27 -19.75
CA ILE A 241 -13.48 -3.54 -19.84
C ILE A 241 -12.42 -4.27 -19.03
N ASP A 242 -11.35 -4.67 -19.70
CA ASP A 242 -10.19 -5.26 -19.06
C ASP A 242 -9.43 -4.19 -18.25
N LEU A 243 -9.36 -4.40 -16.93
CA LEU A 243 -8.63 -3.54 -16.00
C LEU A 243 -7.18 -3.99 -15.82
N ASP A 244 -6.81 -5.16 -16.36
CA ASP A 244 -5.46 -5.70 -16.35
C ASP A 244 -4.58 -5.07 -17.46
N THR A 245 -4.61 -3.74 -17.54
CA THR A 245 -3.84 -2.96 -18.51
C THR A 245 -3.31 -1.66 -17.91
N SER A 246 -2.35 -1.03 -18.61
CA SER A 246 -1.84 0.29 -18.25
C SER A 246 -2.70 1.41 -18.86
N TYR A 247 -2.65 2.60 -18.25
CA TYR A 247 -3.34 3.77 -18.79
C TYR A 247 -2.92 4.08 -20.24
N GLU A 248 -1.68 3.79 -20.62
CA GLU A 248 -1.17 3.99 -21.97
C GLU A 248 -1.81 3.03 -22.98
N GLN A 249 -2.22 1.84 -22.54
CA GLN A 249 -2.75 0.77 -23.39
C GLN A 249 -4.28 0.77 -23.54
N ILE A 250 -5.03 1.49 -22.70
CA ILE A 250 -6.49 1.59 -22.87
C ILE A 250 -6.87 2.31 -24.18
N SER A 251 -7.95 1.87 -24.83
CA SER A 251 -8.53 2.60 -25.97
C SER A 251 -9.20 3.90 -25.52
N ASP A 252 -9.35 4.85 -26.45
CA ASP A 252 -10.07 6.10 -26.18
C ASP A 252 -11.53 5.84 -25.79
N GLU A 253 -12.18 4.85 -26.41
CA GLU A 253 -13.54 4.44 -26.05
C GLU A 253 -13.63 3.95 -24.60
N ASN A 254 -12.70 3.08 -24.18
CA ASN A 254 -12.67 2.57 -22.81
C ASN A 254 -12.36 3.69 -21.81
N TYR A 255 -11.51 4.66 -22.17
CA TYR A 255 -11.28 5.85 -21.35
C TYR A 255 -12.59 6.58 -21.03
N TRP A 256 -13.39 6.89 -22.05
CA TRP A 256 -14.64 7.63 -21.87
C TRP A 256 -15.71 6.83 -21.12
N LYS A 257 -15.77 5.51 -21.32
CA LYS A 257 -16.64 4.61 -20.54
C LYS A 257 -16.24 4.59 -19.06
N ILE A 258 -14.97 4.33 -18.76
CA ILE A 258 -14.46 4.33 -17.37
C ILE A 258 -14.69 5.70 -16.72
N ARG A 259 -14.42 6.80 -17.43
CA ARG A 259 -14.68 8.17 -16.96
C ARG A 259 -16.13 8.35 -16.52
N ASN A 260 -17.10 7.90 -17.32
CA ASN A 260 -18.51 7.99 -16.97
C ASN A 260 -18.86 7.19 -15.71
N ILE A 261 -18.29 6.00 -15.54
CA ILE A 261 -18.46 5.21 -14.33
C ILE A 261 -17.86 5.94 -13.12
N LEU A 262 -16.66 6.52 -13.27
CA LEU A 262 -15.99 7.29 -12.21
C LEU A 262 -16.82 8.51 -11.79
N ILE A 263 -17.36 9.28 -12.74
CA ILE A 263 -18.20 10.45 -12.48
C ILE A 263 -19.44 10.09 -11.64
N ARG A 264 -20.11 9.00 -12.00
CA ARG A 264 -21.33 8.55 -11.32
C ARG A 264 -21.10 8.03 -9.91
N ASN A 265 -19.90 7.54 -9.61
CA ASN A 265 -19.60 6.83 -8.36
C ASN A 265 -18.66 7.59 -7.41
N HIS A 266 -17.97 8.64 -7.88
CA HIS A 266 -16.99 9.37 -7.09
C HIS A 266 -17.45 10.80 -6.75
N ALA A 267 -17.57 11.12 -5.45
CA ALA A 267 -18.13 12.40 -5.00
C ALA A 267 -17.37 13.63 -5.53
N ALA A 268 -16.04 13.54 -5.69
CA ALA A 268 -15.22 14.64 -6.21
C ALA A 268 -15.49 15.00 -7.68
N LEU A 269 -16.07 14.07 -8.45
CA LEU A 269 -16.31 14.19 -9.88
C LEU A 269 -17.78 14.50 -10.23
N LYS A 270 -18.64 14.75 -9.24
CA LYS A 270 -20.07 15.00 -9.47
C LYS A 270 -20.37 16.19 -10.38
N ASP A 271 -19.48 17.19 -10.41
CA ASP A 271 -19.64 18.39 -11.24
C ASP A 271 -19.12 18.20 -12.67
N VAL A 272 -18.54 17.03 -12.98
CA VAL A 272 -18.04 16.71 -14.32
C VAL A 272 -19.21 16.16 -15.15
N PRO A 273 -19.54 16.76 -16.30
CA PRO A 273 -20.64 16.27 -17.12
C PRO A 273 -20.32 14.88 -17.70
N PRO A 274 -21.28 13.94 -17.66
CA PRO A 274 -21.11 12.63 -18.30
C PRO A 274 -21.14 12.78 -19.82
N SER A 275 -20.43 11.91 -20.52
CA SER A 275 -20.46 11.85 -21.98
C SER A 275 -21.53 10.88 -22.48
N PRO A 276 -22.19 11.14 -23.62
CA PRO A 276 -22.04 12.30 -24.52
C PRO A 276 -22.71 13.60 -24.00
N PRO A 277 -22.24 14.81 -24.39
CA PRO A 277 -21.13 15.09 -25.32
C PRO A 277 -19.74 14.77 -24.75
N TYR A 278 -18.78 14.48 -25.63
CA TYR A 278 -17.42 14.14 -25.25
C TYR A 278 -16.57 15.40 -25.08
N GLU A 279 -16.67 16.03 -23.91
CA GLU A 279 -15.95 17.26 -23.58
C GLU A 279 -14.99 17.05 -22.40
N TYR A 280 -13.79 17.59 -22.54
CA TYR A 280 -12.80 17.61 -21.45
C TYR A 280 -13.24 18.56 -20.34
N SER A 281 -13.07 18.13 -19.09
CA SER A 281 -13.33 18.93 -17.90
C SER A 281 -12.05 19.53 -17.31
N PRO A 282 -12.13 20.67 -16.59
CA PRO A 282 -11.02 21.15 -15.77
C PRO A 282 -10.52 20.13 -14.72
N LYS A 283 -11.33 19.12 -14.39
CA LYS A 283 -10.97 18.03 -13.47
C LYS A 283 -10.42 16.77 -14.16
N GLU A 284 -10.08 16.79 -15.46
CA GLU A 284 -9.54 15.60 -16.14
C GLU A 284 -8.28 15.02 -15.47
N GLU A 285 -7.43 15.84 -14.87
CA GLU A 285 -6.26 15.35 -14.11
C GLU A 285 -6.65 14.45 -12.93
N GLN A 286 -7.75 14.79 -12.24
CA GLN A 286 -8.27 13.96 -11.15
C GLN A 286 -8.89 12.67 -11.68
N VAL A 287 -9.63 12.75 -12.80
CA VAL A 287 -10.19 11.59 -13.49
C VAL A 287 -9.07 10.63 -13.88
N LYS A 288 -8.01 11.14 -14.51
CA LYS A 288 -6.84 10.37 -14.91
C LYS A 288 -6.13 9.72 -13.73
N SER A 289 -5.89 10.45 -12.64
CA SER A 289 -5.25 9.88 -11.44
C SER A 289 -6.10 8.76 -10.82
N LEU A 290 -7.42 8.94 -10.74
CA LEU A 290 -8.33 7.89 -10.26
C LEU A 290 -8.36 6.69 -11.21
N MET A 291 -8.32 6.94 -12.52
CA MET A 291 -8.28 5.90 -13.54
C MET A 291 -6.97 5.12 -13.51
N GLN A 292 -5.82 5.78 -13.33
CA GLN A 292 -4.52 5.11 -13.13
C GLN A 292 -4.46 4.31 -11.83
N ASN A 293 -5.22 4.69 -10.80
CA ASN A 293 -5.34 3.86 -9.59
C ASN A 293 -6.27 2.65 -9.82
N LEU A 294 -7.27 2.80 -10.69
CA LEU A 294 -8.20 1.74 -11.10
C LEU A 294 -7.56 0.72 -12.05
N LEU A 295 -6.73 1.20 -12.98
CA LEU A 295 -6.00 0.41 -13.96
C LEU A 295 -4.70 -0.13 -13.34
N GLN A 296 -4.64 -1.45 -13.23
CA GLN A 296 -3.60 -2.32 -12.64
C GLN A 296 -2.83 -1.92 -11.37
N ARG A 297 -2.99 -2.80 -10.39
CA ARG A 297 -1.89 -3.50 -9.67
C ARG A 297 -2.16 -5.01 -9.71
N THR A 298 -1.51 -5.75 -10.61
CA THR A 298 -1.63 -7.23 -10.61
C THR A 298 -0.63 -7.83 -9.64
N ILE A 299 -1.14 -8.65 -8.71
CA ILE A 299 -0.29 -9.47 -7.83
C ILE A 299 -0.12 -10.81 -8.51
N VAL A 300 1.09 -11.11 -8.96
CA VAL A 300 1.40 -12.37 -9.62
C VAL A 300 1.71 -13.42 -8.56
N GLN A 301 0.85 -14.44 -8.47
CA GLN A 301 0.99 -15.57 -7.54
C GLN A 301 2.00 -16.59 -8.10
N ASP A 302 3.29 -16.22 -8.12
CA ASP A 302 4.38 -16.94 -8.78
C ASP A 302 5.13 -17.95 -7.88
N LEU A 303 4.62 -18.22 -6.67
CA LEU A 303 5.34 -18.93 -5.63
C LEU A 303 4.88 -20.39 -5.49
N SER A 304 5.80 -21.33 -5.68
CA SER A 304 5.55 -22.76 -5.47
C SER A 304 5.35 -23.09 -3.98
N ILE A 305 4.64 -24.18 -3.69
CA ILE A 305 4.41 -24.65 -2.31
C ILE A 305 5.74 -24.83 -1.56
N ALA A 306 6.76 -25.38 -2.21
CA ALA A 306 8.09 -25.56 -1.60
C ALA A 306 8.72 -24.23 -1.16
N ARG A 307 8.64 -23.19 -2.00
CA ARG A 307 9.15 -21.86 -1.65
C ARG A 307 8.31 -21.21 -0.54
N LYS A 308 6.98 -21.42 -0.51
CA LYS A 308 6.12 -20.94 0.59
C LYS A 308 6.55 -21.56 1.92
N ILE A 309 6.79 -22.88 1.94
CA ILE A 309 7.28 -23.59 3.12
C ILE A 309 8.64 -23.04 3.56
N LEU A 310 9.58 -22.83 2.63
CA LEU A 310 10.88 -22.24 2.95
C LEU A 310 10.77 -20.86 3.60
N ILE A 311 9.93 -19.99 3.05
CA ILE A 311 9.69 -18.65 3.61
C ILE A 311 9.10 -18.74 5.03
N ILE A 312 8.17 -19.67 5.27
CA ILE A 312 7.62 -19.90 6.60
C ILE A 312 8.67 -20.44 7.57
N ILE A 313 9.54 -21.34 7.14
CA ILE A 313 10.66 -21.83 7.97
C ILE A 313 11.57 -20.67 8.35
N ILE A 314 11.90 -19.77 7.42
CA ILE A 314 12.71 -18.58 7.69
C ILE A 314 11.98 -17.67 8.70
N TRP A 315 10.69 -17.42 8.48
CA TRP A 315 9.86 -16.58 9.34
C TRP A 315 9.79 -17.13 10.79
N VAL A 316 9.45 -18.41 10.94
CA VAL A 316 9.42 -19.10 12.25
C VAL A 316 10.81 -19.14 12.87
N GLY A 317 11.85 -19.42 12.08
CA GLY A 317 13.24 -19.44 12.54
C GLY A 317 13.66 -18.09 13.12
N CYS A 318 13.40 -16.99 12.40
CA CYS A 318 13.70 -15.65 12.87
C CYS A 318 12.92 -15.30 14.15
N PHE A 319 11.68 -15.78 14.26
CA PHE A 319 10.89 -15.61 15.47
C PHE A 319 11.46 -16.40 16.66
N ALA A 320 11.90 -17.64 16.46
CA ALA A 320 12.33 -18.55 17.51
C ALA A 320 13.78 -18.33 17.98
N VAL A 321 14.69 -17.95 17.07
CA VAL A 321 16.14 -17.84 17.33
C VAL A 321 16.48 -16.97 18.55
N PRO A 322 15.89 -15.78 18.74
CA PRO A 322 16.19 -14.94 19.91
C PRO A 322 15.84 -15.61 21.26
N PHE A 323 14.83 -16.49 21.28
CA PHE A 323 14.44 -17.21 22.48
C PHE A 323 15.29 -18.45 22.72
N ILE A 324 15.79 -19.10 21.66
CA ILE A 324 16.66 -20.28 21.74
C ILE A 324 18.06 -19.88 22.23
N ILE A 325 18.59 -18.75 21.75
CA ILE A 325 19.92 -18.24 22.10
C ILE A 325 19.99 -17.74 23.56
N ASP A 326 18.87 -17.81 24.30
CA ASP A 326 18.74 -17.40 25.69
C ASP A 326 19.29 -15.98 25.91
N LEU A 327 18.66 -15.02 25.23
CA LEU A 327 18.88 -13.59 25.48
C LEU A 327 18.66 -13.19 26.96
N ARG A 328 18.24 -14.11 27.85
CA ARG A 328 18.02 -13.92 29.30
C ARG A 328 19.28 -13.66 30.13
N ARG A 329 20.50 -13.73 29.57
CA ARG A 329 21.73 -13.45 30.35
C ARG A 329 21.92 -11.99 30.79
N ALA A 330 20.98 -11.08 30.50
CA ALA A 330 21.08 -9.66 30.81
C ALA A 330 19.82 -9.06 31.48
N LEU A 331 19.11 -9.81 32.32
CA LEU A 331 18.15 -9.24 33.27
C LEU A 331 18.78 -9.30 34.67
N PRO A 332 19.10 -8.16 35.32
CA PRO A 332 19.44 -8.15 36.74
C PRO A 332 18.29 -8.61 37.63
#